data_AF-A0A7S3HWC8-F1
#
_entry.id   AF-A0A7S3HWC8-F1
#
_cell.length_a   1.000
_cell.length_b   1.000
_cell.length_c   1.000
_cell.angle_alpha   90.00
_cell.angle_beta   90.00
_cell.angle_gamma   90.00
#
_symmetry.space_group_name_H-M   'P 1'
#
loop_
_entity.id
_entity.type
_entity.pdbx_description
1 polymer ?
#
loop_
_entity_poly.entity_id
_entity_poly.type
_entity_poly.pdbx_seq_one_letter_code
_entity_poly.pdbx_strand_id
1 'polypeptide(L)'
;SHLTVFAHVKLTPLIDSVKTDTIARGFNNFVGNKGAVKLDFMLAGRRFIIVNAHFHSGQDAVEKRNADFAAMLDRFVYEKTESGIVAPVSHMPDALIVVGDLNYRINGFQESILKAMSNDQYDLLLSKDQ
;
A
#
# COMPACT_ATOMS: atom_id res chain seq x y z
N SER A 1 5.56 0.54 -10.73
CA SER A 1 4.58 -0.50 -10.34
C SER A 1 3.39 -0.46 -11.26
N HIS A 2 2.75 -1.60 -11.54
CA HIS A 2 1.54 -1.69 -12.35
C HIS A 2 0.41 -2.26 -11.50
N LEU A 3 -0.82 -1.77 -11.69
CA LEU A 3 -2.02 -2.30 -11.06
C LEU A 3 -3.06 -2.52 -12.15
N THR A 4 -3.62 -3.73 -12.20
CA THR A 4 -4.68 -4.08 -13.13
C THR A 4 -5.72 -4.89 -12.38
N VAL A 5 -6.99 -4.51 -12.53
CA VAL A 5 -8.13 -5.18 -11.90
C VAL A 5 -9.05 -5.66 -13.00
N PHE A 6 -9.37 -6.95 -12.97
CA PHE A 6 -10.31 -7.57 -13.89
C PHE A 6 -11.60 -7.87 -13.15
N ALA A 7 -12.72 -7.61 -13.79
CA ALA A 7 -14.05 -7.92 -13.27
C ALA A 7 -14.80 -8.80 -14.25
N HIS A 8 -15.61 -9.71 -13.72
CA HIS A 8 -16.52 -10.50 -14.55
C HIS A 8 -17.55 -9.57 -15.23
N VAL A 9 -17.87 -9.78 -16.51
CA VAL A 9 -18.74 -8.90 -17.31
C VAL A 9 -20.12 -8.63 -16.68
N LYS A 10 -20.65 -9.58 -15.91
CA LYS A 10 -21.91 -9.42 -15.16
C LYS A 10 -21.86 -8.28 -14.12
N LEU A 11 -20.68 -7.89 -13.67
CA LEU A 11 -20.49 -6.81 -12.70
C LEU A 11 -20.39 -5.43 -13.35
N THR A 12 -20.22 -5.34 -14.67
CA THR A 12 -20.07 -4.07 -15.39
C THR A 12 -21.15 -3.04 -15.07
N PRO A 13 -22.46 -3.39 -14.99
CA PRO A 13 -23.50 -2.42 -14.65
C PRO A 13 -23.44 -1.89 -13.21
N LEU A 14 -22.68 -2.57 -12.35
CA LEU A 14 -22.54 -2.23 -10.93
C LEU A 14 -21.24 -1.47 -10.63
N ILE A 15 -20.35 -1.33 -11.61
CA ILE A 15 -19.07 -0.64 -11.47
C ILE A 15 -19.23 0.79 -11.97
N ASP A 16 -18.89 1.77 -11.14
CA ASP A 16 -18.89 3.17 -11.51
C ASP A 16 -17.76 3.96 -10.83
N SER A 17 -17.67 5.26 -11.15
CA SER A 17 -16.76 6.21 -10.51
C SER A 17 -15.28 5.79 -10.47
N VAL A 18 -14.82 5.07 -11.50
CA VAL A 18 -13.45 4.57 -11.60
C VAL A 18 -12.45 5.72 -11.74
N LYS A 19 -11.47 5.77 -10.85
CA LYS A 19 -10.41 6.77 -10.78
C LYS A 19 -9.07 6.10 -10.51
N THR A 20 -8.01 6.62 -11.11
CA THR A 20 -6.63 6.19 -10.85
C THR A 20 -5.78 7.36 -10.39
N ASP A 21 -4.80 7.10 -9.53
CA ASP A 21 -3.79 8.09 -9.14
C ASP A 21 -2.45 7.40 -8.86
N THR A 22 -1.37 8.17 -8.83
CA THR A 22 -0.02 7.68 -8.54
C THR A 22 0.72 8.63 -7.62
N ILE A 23 1.71 8.10 -6.90
CA ILE A 23 2.60 8.89 -6.05
C ILE A 23 4.03 8.41 -6.24
N ALA A 24 4.94 9.34 -6.57
CA ALA A 24 6.37 9.06 -6.66
C ALA A 24 7.04 9.26 -5.29
N ARG A 25 7.95 8.33 -4.93
CA ARG A 25 8.70 8.32 -3.67
C ARG A 25 10.18 8.00 -3.88
N GLY A 26 10.68 8.22 -5.10
CA GLY A 26 12.10 8.03 -5.42
C GLY A 26 13.01 9.09 -4.80
N PHE A 27 14.22 9.22 -5.34
CA PHE A 27 15.14 10.31 -5.01
C PHE A 27 14.44 11.67 -5.04
N ASN A 28 14.61 12.44 -3.96
CA ASN A 28 13.93 13.72 -3.71
C ASN A 28 12.39 13.67 -3.82
N ASN A 29 11.72 12.52 -3.67
CA ASN A 29 10.27 12.36 -3.89
C ASN A 29 9.79 12.61 -5.34
N PHE A 30 10.68 12.76 -6.32
CA PHE A 30 10.30 13.08 -7.71
C PHE A 30 10.89 12.11 -8.75
N VAL A 31 12.03 11.46 -8.46
CA VAL A 31 12.74 10.66 -9.47
C VAL A 31 13.09 9.28 -8.91
N GLY A 32 12.48 8.22 -9.42
CA GLY A 32 12.86 6.86 -9.09
C GLY A 32 11.72 5.84 -9.27
N ASN A 33 12.02 4.58 -8.98
CA ASN A 33 11.10 3.46 -9.18
C ASN A 33 10.24 3.13 -7.94
N LYS A 34 10.24 4.01 -6.93
CA LYS A 34 9.51 3.86 -5.66
C LYS A 34 8.27 4.74 -5.64
N GLY A 35 7.21 4.24 -5.03
CA GLY A 35 5.92 4.91 -5.06
C GLY A 35 4.76 3.94 -4.98
N ALA A 36 3.55 4.44 -5.28
CA ALA A 36 2.35 3.62 -5.31
C ALA A 36 1.39 4.05 -6.43
N VAL A 37 0.57 3.11 -6.87
CA VAL A 37 -0.49 3.30 -7.87
C VAL A 37 -1.81 2.90 -7.24
N LYS A 38 -2.84 3.73 -7.40
CA LYS A 38 -4.19 3.56 -6.86
C LYS A 38 -5.19 3.27 -7.96
N LEU A 39 -6.13 2.37 -7.70
CA LEU A 39 -7.43 2.27 -8.35
C LEU A 39 -8.52 2.48 -7.29
N ASP A 40 -9.44 3.40 -7.55
CA ASP A 40 -10.55 3.81 -6.68
C ASP A 40 -11.83 3.72 -7.48
N PHE A 41 -12.81 2.96 -7.01
CA PHE A 41 -14.04 2.68 -7.77
C PHE A 41 -15.19 2.34 -6.85
N MET A 42 -16.41 2.49 -7.38
CA MET A 42 -17.62 1.98 -6.75
C MET A 42 -17.98 0.63 -7.34
N LEU A 43 -18.45 -0.29 -6.50
CA LEU A 43 -19.06 -1.55 -6.89
C LEU A 43 -20.34 -1.75 -6.08
N ALA A 44 -21.49 -1.75 -6.76
CA ALA A 44 -22.81 -1.93 -6.15
C ALA A 44 -23.06 -0.97 -4.95
N GLY A 45 -22.67 0.30 -5.12
CA GLY A 45 -22.84 1.34 -4.08
C GLY A 45 -21.82 1.29 -2.94
N ARG A 46 -20.79 0.43 -3.01
CA ARG A 46 -19.68 0.38 -2.04
C ARG A 46 -18.38 0.86 -2.67
N ARG A 47 -17.59 1.64 -1.93
CA ARG A 47 -16.33 2.21 -2.41
C ARG A 47 -15.14 1.31 -2.08
N PHE A 48 -14.35 0.98 -3.10
CA PHE A 48 -13.13 0.20 -2.98
C PHE A 48 -11.92 1.03 -3.41
N ILE A 49 -10.85 0.96 -2.62
CA ILE A 49 -9.55 1.50 -2.99
C ILE A 49 -8.52 0.36 -2.95
N ILE A 50 -7.88 0.12 -4.09
CA ILE A 50 -6.80 -0.87 -4.24
C ILE A 50 -5.53 -0.11 -4.58
N VAL A 51 -4.47 -0.37 -3.82
CA VAL A 51 -3.17 0.28 -3.96
C VAL A 51 -2.09 -0.78 -4.17
N ASN A 52 -1.30 -0.64 -5.23
CA ASN A 52 -0.04 -1.37 -5.39
C ASN A 52 1.14 -0.45 -5.08
N ALA A 53 1.89 -0.77 -4.03
CA ALA A 53 3.03 0.01 -3.54
C ALA A 53 4.37 -0.68 -3.78
N HIS A 54 5.41 0.13 -3.94
CA HIS A 54 6.81 -0.29 -3.93
C HIS A 54 7.58 0.73 -3.09
N PHE A 55 7.78 0.42 -1.81
CA PHE A 55 8.37 1.33 -0.83
C PHE A 55 9.90 1.20 -0.76
N HIS A 56 10.52 2.13 -0.04
CA HIS A 56 11.97 2.16 0.15
C HIS A 56 12.55 0.81 0.62
N SER A 57 13.57 0.34 -0.10
CA SER A 57 14.33 -0.87 0.20
C SER A 57 15.45 -0.64 1.22
N GLY A 58 15.91 -1.71 1.87
CA GLY A 58 17.05 -1.69 2.80
C GLY A 58 16.63 -2.04 4.22
N GLN A 59 17.49 -2.74 4.95
CA GLN A 59 17.18 -3.23 6.30
C GLN A 59 16.80 -2.08 7.25
N ASP A 60 17.58 -1.00 7.23
CA ASP A 60 17.45 0.12 8.17
C ASP A 60 16.49 1.23 7.69
N ALA A 61 15.73 0.99 6.63
CA ALA A 61 14.84 2.00 6.02
C ALA A 61 13.39 1.94 6.53
N VAL A 62 13.14 1.37 7.72
CA VAL A 62 11.79 1.22 8.31
C VAL A 62 11.07 2.56 8.41
N GLU A 63 11.72 3.59 8.95
CA GLU A 63 11.11 4.92 9.08
C GLU A 63 10.73 5.52 7.73
N LYS A 64 11.54 5.30 6.69
CA LYS A 64 11.23 5.75 5.32
C LYS A 64 10.02 5.01 4.74
N ARG A 65 9.90 3.70 4.98
CA ARG A 65 8.71 2.92 4.57
C ARG A 65 7.45 3.37 5.30
N ASN A 66 7.54 3.62 6.61
CA ASN A 66 6.44 4.17 7.40
C ASN A 66 6.01 5.55 6.87
N ALA A 67 6.97 6.41 6.50
CA ALA A 67 6.70 7.70 5.88
C ALA A 67 6.07 7.55 4.48
N ASP A 68 6.53 6.60 3.66
CA ASP A 68 5.91 6.29 2.36
C ASP A 68 4.45 5.85 2.53
N PHE A 69 4.17 4.99 3.51
CA PHE A 69 2.82 4.51 3.82
C PHE A 69 1.90 5.62 4.31
N ALA A 70 2.34 6.42 5.29
CA ALA A 70 1.56 7.54 5.80
C ALA A 70 1.24 8.54 4.67
N ALA A 71 2.22 8.84 3.85
CA ALA A 71 2.06 9.82 2.79
C ALA A 71 1.30 9.25 1.56
N MET A 72 1.17 7.92 1.45
CA MET A 72 0.21 7.25 0.57
C MET A 72 -1.22 7.42 1.08
N LEU A 73 -1.47 7.17 2.38
CA LEU A 73 -2.79 7.37 2.99
C LEU A 73 -3.27 8.82 2.84
N ASP A 74 -2.38 9.79 3.12
CA ASP A 74 -2.64 11.23 2.98
C ASP A 74 -3.07 11.65 1.57
N ARG A 75 -2.58 10.97 0.53
CA ARG A 75 -2.89 11.31 -0.86
C ARG A 75 -4.09 10.54 -1.39
N PHE A 76 -4.18 9.25 -1.04
CA PHE A 76 -5.10 8.32 -1.68
C PHE A 76 -6.39 8.11 -0.91
N VAL A 77 -6.37 8.32 0.41
CA VAL A 77 -7.49 8.01 1.30
C VAL A 77 -8.03 9.29 1.94
N TYR A 78 -7.16 10.15 2.47
CA TYR A 78 -7.58 11.36 3.15
C TYR A 78 -7.71 12.54 2.18
N GLU A 79 -8.74 13.36 2.38
CA GLU A 79 -8.88 14.65 1.72
C GLU A 79 -8.31 15.75 2.64
N LYS A 80 -7.44 16.62 2.09
CA LYS A 80 -6.96 17.81 2.79
C LYS A 80 -7.89 18.97 2.48
N THR A 81 -8.51 19.54 3.51
CA THR A 81 -9.29 20.79 3.40
C THR A 81 -8.44 21.98 3.84
N GLU A 82 -8.82 23.21 3.48
CA GLU A 82 -8.11 24.44 3.90
C GLU A 82 -8.03 24.60 5.43
N SER A 83 -8.93 23.96 6.18
CA SER A 83 -8.97 23.93 7.65
C SER A 83 -8.21 22.77 8.30
N GLY A 84 -7.52 21.92 7.52
CA GLY A 84 -6.77 20.75 8.01
C GLY A 84 -7.20 19.42 7.39
N ILE A 85 -6.65 18.30 7.90
CA ILE A 85 -7.09 16.95 7.50
C ILE A 85 -8.46 16.70 8.10
N VAL A 86 -9.50 16.80 7.28
CA VAL A 86 -10.86 16.42 7.63
C VAL A 86 -11.30 15.46 6.54
N ALA A 87 -11.17 14.16 6.78
CA ALA A 87 -12.04 13.22 6.09
C ALA A 87 -13.29 13.10 6.97
N PRO A 88 -14.45 13.67 6.60
CA PRO A 88 -15.68 13.20 7.20
C PRO A 88 -15.74 11.69 6.97
N VAL A 89 -16.20 10.92 7.96
CA VAL A 89 -16.30 9.45 7.90
C VAL A 89 -16.99 8.97 6.62
N SER A 90 -17.85 9.80 6.00
CA SER A 90 -18.50 9.56 4.71
C SER A 90 -17.58 9.41 3.50
N HIS A 91 -16.29 9.78 3.60
CA HIS A 91 -15.30 9.66 2.52
C HIS A 91 -14.35 8.47 2.69
N MET A 92 -14.46 7.71 3.77
CA MET A 92 -13.66 6.49 3.93
C MET A 92 -14.15 5.39 2.97
N PRO A 93 -13.24 4.63 2.33
CA PRO A 93 -13.66 3.50 1.52
C PRO A 93 -14.27 2.40 2.40
N ASP A 94 -15.23 1.65 1.87
CA ASP A 94 -15.73 0.42 2.50
C ASP A 94 -14.63 -0.64 2.60
N ALA A 95 -13.69 -0.64 1.65
CA ALA A 95 -12.50 -1.49 1.69
C ALA A 95 -11.28 -0.77 1.12
N LEU A 96 -10.19 -0.80 1.90
CA LEU A 96 -8.86 -0.38 1.48
C LEU A 96 -7.95 -1.62 1.41
N ILE A 97 -7.43 -1.91 0.22
CA ILE A 97 -6.50 -3.03 -0.02
C ILE A 97 -5.16 -2.43 -0.43
N VAL A 98 -4.14 -2.60 0.41
CA VAL A 98 -2.76 -2.19 0.12
C VAL A 98 -1.91 -3.42 -0.07
N VAL A 99 -1.29 -3.53 -1.24
CA VAL A 99 -0.44 -4.67 -1.63
C VAL A 99 0.81 -4.19 -2.33
N GLY A 100 1.76 -5.09 -2.59
CA GLY A 100 2.95 -4.82 -3.39
C GLY A 100 4.25 -5.16 -2.67
N ASP A 101 5.36 -4.61 -3.16
CA ASP A 101 6.67 -4.75 -2.53
C ASP A 101 6.86 -3.67 -1.46
N LEU A 102 6.30 -3.94 -0.28
CA LEU A 102 6.38 -3.03 0.86
C LEU A 102 7.80 -2.95 1.45
N ASN A 103 8.69 -3.88 1.09
CA ASN A 103 10.10 -3.88 1.47
C ASN A 103 10.43 -3.95 2.98
N TYR A 104 9.46 -4.22 3.86
CA TYR A 104 9.75 -4.60 5.24
C TYR A 104 10.55 -5.91 5.27
N ARG A 105 11.45 -6.06 6.23
CA ARG A 105 12.44 -7.13 6.29
C ARG A 105 12.40 -7.79 7.66
N ILE A 106 12.76 -9.07 7.70
CA ILE A 106 12.97 -9.77 8.96
C ILE A 106 14.24 -9.24 9.63
N ASN A 107 14.11 -8.81 10.89
CA ASN A 107 15.23 -8.39 11.71
C ASN A 107 15.99 -9.60 12.29
N GLY A 108 17.30 -9.64 12.10
CA GLY A 108 18.15 -10.67 12.70
C GLY A 108 19.42 -10.93 11.89
N PHE A 109 20.26 -11.81 12.42
CA PHE A 109 21.43 -12.28 11.70
C PHE A 109 21.02 -13.29 10.63
N GLN A 110 21.65 -13.20 9.45
CA GLN A 110 21.34 -14.06 8.31
C GLN A 110 21.40 -15.54 8.65
N GLU A 111 22.40 -15.98 9.41
CA GLU A 111 22.53 -17.39 9.82
C GLU A 111 21.34 -17.87 10.65
N SER A 112 20.91 -17.07 11.63
CA SER A 112 19.75 -17.37 12.47
C SER A 112 18.46 -17.42 11.66
N ILE A 113 18.29 -16.50 10.71
CA ILE A 113 17.12 -16.46 9.82
C ILE A 113 17.09 -17.70 8.93
N LEU A 114 18.21 -18.05 8.28
CA LEU A 114 18.30 -19.23 7.42
C LEU A 114 18.02 -20.53 8.19
N LYS A 115 18.51 -20.62 9.43
CA LYS A 115 18.23 -21.76 10.31
C LYS A 115 16.76 -21.83 10.72
N ALA A 116 16.13 -20.69 11.03
CA ALA A 116 14.70 -20.66 11.34
C ALA A 116 13.85 -21.06 10.12
N MET A 117 14.22 -20.58 8.92
CA MET A 117 13.58 -20.97 7.67
C MET A 117 13.71 -22.47 7.38
N SER A 118 14.90 -23.06 7.56
CA SER A 118 15.11 -24.49 7.30
C SER A 118 14.37 -25.41 8.27
N ASN A 119 13.90 -24.88 9.39
CA ASN A 119 13.16 -25.62 10.42
C ASN A 119 11.66 -25.23 10.45
N ASP A 120 11.15 -24.57 9.41
CA ASP A 120 9.76 -24.13 9.30
C ASP A 120 9.28 -23.29 10.50
N GLN A 121 10.19 -22.54 11.13
CA GLN A 121 9.90 -21.70 12.31
C GLN A 121 9.29 -20.35 11.89
N TYR A 122 8.18 -20.39 11.15
CA TYR A 122 7.55 -19.19 10.58
C TYR A 122 7.04 -18.22 11.65
N ASP A 123 6.53 -18.70 12.78
CA ASP A 123 6.10 -17.83 13.89
C ASP A 123 7.25 -17.00 14.45
N LEU A 124 8.45 -17.59 14.52
CA LEU A 124 9.66 -16.88 14.95
C LEU A 124 10.06 -15.82 13.92
N LEU A 125 10.03 -16.16 12.63
CA LEU A 125 10.34 -15.23 11.54
C LEU A 125 9.35 -14.05 11.51
N LEU A 126 8.05 -14.33 11.66
CA LEU A 126 6.99 -13.32 11.73
C LEU A 126 7.14 -12.42 12.96
N SER A 127 7.56 -12.96 14.11
CA SER A 127 7.83 -12.15 15.32
C SER A 127 8.97 -11.14 15.15
N LYS A 128 9.74 -11.27 14.06
CA LYS A 128 10.88 -10.43 13.71
C LYS A 128 10.65 -9.62 12.43
N ASP A 129 9.52 -9.75 11.78
CA ASP A 129 9.13 -8.86 10.69
C ASP A 129 9.00 -7.42 11.21
N GLN A 130 9.32 -6.44 10.37
CA GLN A 130 9.41 -5.02 10.73
C GLN A 130 8.06 -4.30 10.71
#